data_AF-A0A0L6WQ85-F1
#
_entry.id   AF-A0A0L6WQ85-F1
#
_cell.length_a   1.000
_cell.length_b   1.000
_cell.length_c   1.000
_cell.angle_alpha   90.00
_cell.angle_beta   90.00
_cell.angle_gamma   90.00
#
_symmetry.space_group_name_H-M   'P 1'
#
loop_
_entity.id
_entity.type
_entity.pdbx_description
1 polymer ?
#
loop_
_entity_poly.entity_id
_entity_poly.type
_entity_poly.pdbx_seq_one_letter_code
_entity_poly.pdbx_strand_id
1 'polypeptide(L)'
;RIHPKFHVLLLHQYKDSDDALFPNREMLEPYDFGTPDDQEWFVDDLVDHCWDSKNLKFKVHWSLGDTTWESLETCKDLVALDRDLELQNVQCTVQLARRSKLA
;
A
#
# COMPACT_ATOMS: atom_id res chain seq x y z
N ARG A 1 34.19 16.10 -5.24
CA ARG A 1 35.46 15.55 -5.78
C ARG A 1 36.07 14.67 -4.69
N ILE A 2 36.02 13.36 -4.84
CA ILE A 2 36.51 12.41 -3.83
C ILE A 2 38.03 12.28 -4.00
N HIS A 3 38.79 12.40 -2.93
CA HIS A 3 40.25 12.28 -2.96
C HIS A 3 40.66 10.85 -2.57
N PRO A 4 41.18 10.02 -3.50
CA PRO A 4 41.52 8.62 -3.24
C PRO A 4 42.92 8.50 -2.59
N LYS A 5 43.20 9.26 -1.54
CA LYS A 5 44.45 9.15 -0.77
C LYS A 5 44.14 8.85 0.69
N PHE A 6 44.67 7.73 1.15
CA PHE A 6 44.60 7.34 2.55
C PHE A 6 45.75 8.00 3.33
N HIS A 7 45.41 8.81 4.33
CA HIS A 7 46.38 9.54 5.14
C HIS A 7 46.70 8.74 6.42
N VAL A 8 47.69 7.86 6.33
CA VAL A 8 48.16 6.99 7.44
C VAL A 8 48.50 7.79 8.71
N LEU A 9 48.94 9.04 8.57
CA LEU A 9 49.28 9.93 9.70
C LEU A 9 48.07 10.36 10.56
N LEU A 10 46.84 10.18 10.08
CA LEU A 10 45.62 10.48 10.83
C LEU A 10 45.09 9.25 11.62
N LEU A 11 45.74 8.10 11.48
CA LEU A 11 45.37 6.92 12.24
C LEU A 11 45.67 7.14 13.72
N HIS A 12 44.67 6.87 14.54
CA HIS A 12 44.79 6.84 15.99
C HIS A 12 44.68 5.39 16.45
N GLN A 13 45.27 5.09 17.60
CA GLN A 13 45.09 3.80 18.24
C GLN A 13 43.60 3.59 18.51
N TYR A 14 43.10 2.41 18.16
CA TYR A 14 41.75 2.02 18.47
C TYR A 14 41.53 2.06 19.99
N LYS A 15 40.46 2.73 20.41
CA LYS A 15 39.99 2.77 21.79
C LYS A 15 38.57 2.24 21.79
N ASP A 16 38.33 1.23 22.62
CA ASP A 16 36.99 0.69 22.82
C ASP A 16 36.01 1.80 23.23
N SER A 17 34.76 1.68 22.77
CA SER A 17 33.68 2.55 23.20
C SER A 17 33.41 2.32 24.69
N ASP A 18 33.17 3.38 25.45
CA ASP A 18 32.79 3.26 26.86
C ASP A 18 31.28 2.95 26.95
N ASP A 19 30.95 1.71 27.28
CA ASP A 19 29.57 1.23 27.37
C ASP A 19 28.80 1.87 28.54
N ALA A 20 29.50 2.41 29.55
CA ALA A 20 28.85 3.16 30.63
C ALA A 20 28.39 4.55 30.16
N LEU A 21 29.10 5.14 29.19
CA LEU A 21 28.71 6.41 28.55
C LEU A 21 27.67 6.21 27.44
N PHE A 22 27.62 5.02 26.83
CA PHE A 22 26.69 4.69 25.76
C PHE A 22 25.96 3.36 26.02
N PRO A 23 25.12 3.29 27.06
CA PRO A 23 24.32 2.10 27.33
C PRO A 23 23.32 1.86 26.20
N ASN A 24 22.89 0.59 26.02
CA ASN A 24 21.86 0.17 25.06
C ASN A 24 22.25 0.26 23.57
N ARG A 25 23.52 -0.01 23.23
CA ARG A 25 23.96 -0.20 21.82
C ARG A 25 23.67 -1.59 21.26
N GLU A 26 23.15 -2.50 22.07
CA GLU A 26 22.60 -3.76 21.56
C GLU A 26 21.50 -3.41 20.55
N MET A 27 21.50 -4.09 19.40
CA MET A 27 20.61 -3.84 18.28
C MET A 27 19.16 -3.81 18.79
N LEU A 28 18.61 -2.60 18.97
CA LEU A 28 17.21 -2.43 19.32
C LEU A 28 16.37 -3.16 18.28
N GLU A 29 15.25 -3.72 18.69
CA GLU A 29 14.26 -4.25 17.76
C GLU A 29 14.03 -3.23 16.63
N PRO A 30 13.85 -3.68 15.38
CA PRO A 30 13.60 -2.78 14.26
C PRO A 30 12.56 -1.75 14.67
N TYR A 31 12.92 -0.47 14.59
CA TYR A 31 12.00 0.61 14.91
C TYR A 31 10.75 0.46 14.04
N ASP A 32 9.59 0.31 14.68
CA ASP A 32 8.32 0.20 13.97
C ASP A 32 7.96 1.58 13.40
N PHE A 33 8.11 1.74 12.08
CA PHE A 33 7.75 2.96 11.36
C PHE A 33 6.23 3.10 11.17
N GLY A 34 5.45 2.10 11.60
CA GLY A 34 4.04 1.99 11.27
C GLY A 34 3.83 1.77 9.77
N THR A 35 2.56 1.66 9.39
CA THR A 35 2.17 1.65 7.99
C THR A 35 1.95 3.08 7.49
N PRO A 36 2.53 3.44 6.32
CA PRO A 36 2.32 4.76 5.73
C PRO A 36 0.84 5.04 5.44
N ASP A 37 0.42 6.30 5.52
CA ASP A 37 -0.96 6.71 5.19
C ASP A 37 -1.30 6.49 3.71
N ASP A 38 -0.28 6.48 2.85
CA ASP A 38 -0.35 6.24 1.40
C ASP A 38 -0.10 4.77 1.03
N GLN A 39 -0.20 3.84 1.98
CA GLN A 39 -0.01 2.44 1.68
C GLN A 39 -1.07 1.92 0.70
N GLU A 40 -0.60 1.47 -0.47
CA GLU A 40 -1.42 0.80 -1.46
C GLU A 40 -1.63 -0.68 -1.09
N TRP A 41 -2.85 -1.16 -1.27
CA TRP A 41 -3.24 -2.56 -1.00
C TRP A 41 -3.55 -3.30 -2.29
N PHE A 42 -3.14 -4.57 -2.36
CA PHE A 42 -3.45 -5.42 -3.49
C PHE A 42 -4.93 -5.83 -3.49
N VAL A 43 -5.53 -5.70 -4.67
CA VAL A 43 -6.90 -6.12 -4.96
C VAL A 43 -6.84 -7.39 -5.80
N ASP A 44 -7.58 -8.41 -5.38
CA ASP A 44 -7.73 -9.64 -6.18
C ASP A 44 -8.78 -9.45 -7.26
N ASP A 45 -9.99 -9.03 -6.87
CA ASP A 45 -11.13 -8.93 -7.78
C ASP A 45 -12.25 -7.98 -7.29
N LEU A 46 -13.16 -7.62 -8.19
CA LEU A 46 -14.41 -6.94 -7.88
C LEU A 46 -15.57 -7.95 -7.86
N VAL A 47 -16.15 -8.16 -6.69
CA VAL A 47 -17.13 -9.23 -6.47
C VAL A 47 -18.55 -8.78 -6.79
N ASP A 48 -18.84 -7.49 -6.62
CA ASP A 48 -20.17 -6.94 -6.83
C ASP A 48 -20.12 -5.43 -7.09
N HIS A 49 -21.22 -4.87 -7.57
CA HIS A 49 -21.42 -3.43 -7.69
C HIS A 49 -22.84 -3.02 -7.31
N CYS A 50 -22.98 -1.83 -6.74
CA CYS A 50 -24.29 -1.28 -6.43
C CYS A 50 -24.35 0.22 -6.70
N TRP A 51 -25.54 0.68 -7.03
CA TRP A 51 -25.81 2.10 -7.19
C TRP A 51 -26.46 2.64 -5.91
N ASP A 52 -25.77 3.57 -5.27
CA ASP A 52 -26.26 4.39 -4.18
C ASP A 52 -26.75 5.73 -4.77
N SER A 53 -27.98 5.70 -5.29
CA SER A 53 -28.58 6.79 -6.07
C SER A 53 -27.80 7.12 -7.35
N LYS A 54 -26.89 8.10 -7.30
CA LYS A 54 -26.01 8.49 -8.42
C LYS A 54 -24.59 7.98 -8.27
N ASN A 55 -24.23 7.50 -7.08
CA ASN A 55 -22.88 7.06 -6.76
C ASN A 55 -22.77 5.56 -7.00
N LEU A 56 -21.79 5.17 -7.80
CA LEU A 56 -21.47 3.76 -8.02
C LEU A 56 -20.43 3.33 -6.98
N LYS A 57 -20.70 2.19 -6.33
CA LYS A 57 -19.80 1.54 -5.39
C LYS A 57 -19.53 0.11 -5.83
N PHE A 58 -18.32 -0.35 -5.58
CA PHE A 58 -17.86 -1.70 -5.87
C PHE A 58 -17.52 -2.44 -4.59
N LYS A 59 -17.81 -3.73 -4.56
CA LYS A 59 -17.40 -4.63 -3.49
C LYS A 59 -16.05 -5.22 -3.85
N VAL A 60 -14.99 -4.72 -3.22
CA VAL A 60 -13.59 -5.04 -3.51
C VAL A 60 -13.15 -6.21 -2.64
N HIS A 61 -12.65 -7.29 -3.24
CA HIS A 61 -11.98 -8.38 -2.53
C HIS A 61 -10.47 -8.12 -2.50
N TRP A 62 -9.95 -7.89 -1.30
CA TRP A 62 -8.55 -7.60 -1.07
C TRP A 62 -7.74 -8.89 -0.99
N SER A 63 -6.46 -8.85 -1.36
CA SER A 63 -5.57 -10.02 -1.24
C SER A 63 -5.33 -10.45 0.21
N LEU A 64 -5.69 -9.61 1.19
CA LEU A 64 -5.67 -9.95 2.61
C LEU A 64 -6.88 -10.80 3.05
N GLY A 65 -7.86 -11.02 2.16
CA GLY A 65 -9.08 -11.80 2.39
C GLY A 65 -10.27 -10.97 2.88
N ASP A 66 -10.07 -9.70 3.21
CA ASP A 66 -11.15 -8.79 3.57
C ASP A 66 -11.95 -8.34 2.33
N THR A 67 -13.17 -7.86 2.57
CA THR A 67 -14.01 -7.32 1.50
C THR A 67 -14.70 -6.04 1.94
N THR A 68 -14.49 -4.94 1.20
CA THR A 68 -15.06 -3.62 1.53
C THR A 68 -15.85 -3.04 0.36
N TRP A 69 -16.64 -2.00 0.63
CA TRP A 69 -17.37 -1.26 -0.41
C TRP A 69 -16.62 0.04 -0.72
N GLU A 70 -16.04 0.14 -1.90
CA GLU A 70 -15.26 1.27 -2.34
C GLU A 70 -15.98 2.10 -3.40
N SER A 71 -15.58 3.36 -3.54
CA SER A 71 -16.14 4.28 -4.52
C SER A 71 -15.55 4.06 -5.91
N LEU A 72 -16.26 4.51 -6.95
CA LEU A 72 -15.69 4.54 -8.30
C LEU A 72 -14.38 5.33 -8.38
N GLU A 73 -14.21 6.41 -7.61
CA GLU A 73 -12.98 7.21 -7.63
C GLU A 73 -11.77 6.41 -7.12
N THR A 74 -11.99 5.54 -6.13
CA THR A 74 -10.99 4.63 -5.58
C THR A 74 -10.66 3.51 -6.57
N CYS A 75 -11.67 3.00 -7.30
CA CYS A 75 -11.52 1.84 -8.18
C CYS A 75 -11.15 2.16 -9.63
N LYS A 76 -11.15 3.44 -10.04
CA LYS A 76 -11.04 3.85 -11.46
C LYS A 76 -9.76 3.38 -12.16
N ASP A 77 -8.66 3.24 -11.41
CA ASP A 77 -7.34 2.88 -11.93
C ASP A 77 -7.00 1.39 -11.68
N LEU A 78 -7.97 0.59 -11.20
CA LEU A 78 -7.77 -0.83 -10.92
C LEU A 78 -7.92 -1.68 -12.19
N VAL A 79 -6.94 -2.54 -12.46
CA VAL A 79 -7.04 -3.56 -13.50
C VAL A 79 -8.22 -4.52 -13.26
N ALA A 80 -8.61 -4.72 -12.00
CA ALA A 80 -9.78 -5.51 -11.64
C ALA A 80 -11.09 -4.90 -12.17
N LEU A 81 -11.17 -3.56 -12.32
CA LEU A 81 -12.33 -2.89 -12.89
C LEU A 81 -12.47 -3.20 -14.39
N ASP A 82 -11.38 -3.12 -15.14
CA ASP A 82 -11.40 -3.44 -16.57
C ASP A 82 -11.89 -4.88 -16.82
N ARG A 83 -11.38 -5.83 -16.02
CA ARG A 83 -11.79 -7.24 -16.08
C ARG A 83 -13.28 -7.43 -15.76
N ASP A 84 -13.80 -6.76 -14.73
CA ASP A 84 -15.22 -6.84 -14.38
C ASP A 84 -16.12 -6.27 -15.51
N LEU A 85 -15.73 -5.15 -16.11
CA LEU A 85 -16.46 -4.57 -17.24
C LEU A 85 -16.44 -5.51 -18.46
N GLU A 86 -15.30 -6.13 -18.77
CA GLU A 86 -15.18 -7.13 -19.83
C GLU A 86 -16.07 -8.35 -19.58
N LEU A 87 -16.08 -8.89 -18.36
CA LEU A 87 -16.95 -10.01 -17.97
C LEU A 87 -18.43 -9.68 -18.11
N GLN A 88 -18.80 -8.44 -17.80
CA GLN A 88 -20.17 -7.94 -17.95
C GLN A 88 -20.51 -7.51 -19.39
N ASN A 89 -19.57 -7.61 -20.34
CA ASN A 89 -19.70 -7.16 -21.73
C ASN A 89 -20.06 -5.67 -21.84
N VAL A 90 -19.50 -4.87 -20.95
CA VAL A 90 -19.75 -3.43 -20.83
C VAL A 90 -18.44 -2.67 -21.08
N GLN A 91 -18.52 -1.46 -21.65
CA GLN A 91 -17.34 -0.63 -21.93
C GLN A 91 -17.19 0.54 -20.95
N CYS A 92 -18.25 0.87 -20.22
CA CYS A 92 -18.26 2.00 -19.30
C CYS A 92 -19.11 1.70 -18.07
N THR A 93 -18.65 2.14 -16.90
CA THR A 93 -19.30 1.95 -15.61
C THR A 93 -20.75 2.47 -15.55
N VAL A 94 -21.11 3.44 -16.39
CA VAL A 94 -22.49 3.97 -16.49
C VAL A 94 -23.48 2.96 -17.06
N GLN A 95 -23.01 1.97 -17.82
CA GLN A 95 -23.84 0.92 -18.42
C GLN A 95 -24.08 -0.26 -17.47
N LEU A 96 -23.43 -0.27 -16.30
CA LEU A 96 -23.64 -1.31 -15.29
C LEU A 96 -25.08 -1.33 -14.78
N ALA A 97 -25.57 -2.53 -14.48
CA ALA A 97 -26.94 -2.71 -14.00
C ALA A 97 -27.15 -1.96 -12.68
N ARG A 98 -28.29 -1.26 -12.56
CA ARG A 98 -28.66 -0.56 -11.32
C ARG A 98 -29.20 -1.52 -10.28
N ARG A 99 -28.30 -2.30 -9.69
CA ARG A 99 -28.59 -3.17 -8.54
C ARG A 99 -28.50 -2.33 -7.28
N SER A 100 -29.61 -2.24 -6.54
CA SER A 100 -29.63 -1.61 -5.22
C SER A 100 -28.98 -2.53 -4.21
N LYS A 101 -28.22 -1.97 -3.25
CA LYS A 101 -27.67 -2.73 -2.13
C LYS A 101 -28.83 -3.39 -1.38
N LEU A 102 -28.88 -4.72 -1.38
CA LEU A 102 -29.81 -5.46 -0.51
C LEU A 102 -29.39 -5.13 0.93
N ALA A 103 -30.33 -4.57 1.68
CA ALA A 103 -30.16 -4.15 3.07
C ALA A 103 -29.93 -5.34 4.00
#